data_AF-A0A5C8JTF2-F1
#
_entry.id   AF-A0A5C8JTF2-F1
#
_cell.length_a   1.000
_cell.length_b   1.000
_cell.length_c   1.000
_cell.angle_alpha   90.00
_cell.angle_beta   90.00
_cell.angle_gamma   90.00
#
_symmetry.space_group_name_H-M   'P 1'
#
loop_
_entity.id
_entity.type
_entity.pdbx_description
1 polymer ?
#
loop_
_entity_poly.entity_id
_entity_poly.type
_entity_poly.pdbx_seq_one_letter_code
_entity_poly.pdbx_strand_id
1 'polypeptide(L)'
;MTAWHEVEQAEPAFARRVRALFDAHRHKTIATLRTDGSPRISGIEAAFEDGELVFGSMPNARKGADLRRDPRFALHSATVDPVEGSEAQWPGEAKIAGRALAGGGGADGDRFRADIAEVVHTHLDDQATVLVVEWWKPGHGLRRVERA
;
A
#
# COMPACT_ATOMS: atom_id res chain seq x y z
N MET A 1 -8.19 14.08 -4.83
CA MET A 1 -7.95 13.05 -3.81
C MET A 1 -8.50 11.78 -4.39
N THR A 2 -7.72 10.71 -4.38
CA THR A 2 -8.18 9.38 -4.77
C THR A 2 -8.32 8.52 -3.52
N ALA A 3 -9.56 8.19 -3.15
CA ALA A 3 -9.85 7.27 -2.06
C ALA A 3 -9.82 5.82 -2.55
N TRP A 4 -9.85 4.86 -1.61
CA TRP A 4 -9.80 3.44 -1.96
C TRP A 4 -11.05 2.97 -2.73
N HIS A 5 -12.24 3.48 -2.39
CA HIS A 5 -13.48 3.13 -3.07
C HIS A 5 -13.45 3.49 -4.58
N GLU A 6 -12.68 4.48 -4.99
CA GLU A 6 -12.51 4.82 -6.40
C GLU A 6 -11.72 3.72 -7.14
N VAL A 7 -10.74 3.11 -6.49
CA VAL A 7 -10.01 1.94 -7.01
C VAL A 7 -10.94 0.73 -7.07
N GLU A 8 -11.75 0.51 -6.03
CA GLU A 8 -12.74 -0.58 -5.99
C GLU A 8 -13.79 -0.45 -7.09
N GLN A 9 -14.26 0.76 -7.38
CA GLN A 9 -15.22 1.03 -8.45
C GLN A 9 -14.60 0.87 -9.83
N ALA A 10 -13.36 1.34 -10.03
CA ALA A 10 -12.68 1.27 -11.30
C ALA A 10 -12.25 -0.16 -11.66
N GLU A 11 -11.67 -0.90 -10.70
CA GLU A 11 -11.07 -2.21 -10.92
C GLU A 11 -11.40 -3.21 -9.80
N PRO A 12 -12.66 -3.69 -9.68
CA PRO A 12 -13.11 -4.43 -8.50
C PRO A 12 -12.32 -5.71 -8.20
N ALA A 13 -11.90 -6.44 -9.23
CA ALA A 13 -11.15 -7.68 -9.06
C ALA A 13 -9.71 -7.43 -8.59
N PHE A 14 -9.05 -6.42 -9.16
CA PHE A 14 -7.70 -6.00 -8.77
C PHE A 14 -7.69 -5.44 -7.34
N ALA A 15 -8.64 -4.56 -7.02
CA ALA A 15 -8.79 -4.00 -5.69
C ALA A 15 -8.98 -5.11 -4.64
N ARG A 16 -9.80 -6.13 -4.92
CA ARG A 16 -10.00 -7.27 -4.01
C ARG A 16 -8.71 -8.04 -3.72
N ARG A 17 -7.88 -8.29 -4.73
CA ARG A 17 -6.59 -8.99 -4.55
C ARG A 17 -5.62 -8.16 -3.70
N VAL A 18 -5.50 -6.87 -4.00
CA VAL A 18 -4.66 -5.93 -3.24
C VAL A 18 -5.11 -5.85 -1.78
N ARG A 19 -6.42 -5.67 -1.54
CA ARG A 19 -6.98 -5.63 -0.19
C ARG A 19 -6.71 -6.92 0.57
N ALA A 20 -6.88 -8.08 -0.06
CA ALA A 20 -6.59 -9.36 0.57
C ALA A 20 -5.12 -9.46 1.04
N LEU A 21 -4.15 -8.97 0.26
CA LEU A 21 -2.74 -8.94 0.64
C LEU A 21 -2.46 -8.01 1.84
N PHE A 22 -3.13 -6.86 1.89
CA PHE A 22 -3.04 -5.94 3.01
C PHE A 22 -3.74 -6.47 4.27
N ASP A 23 -4.84 -7.19 4.14
CA ASP A 23 -5.60 -7.75 5.27
C ASP A 23 -4.99 -9.05 5.81
N ALA A 24 -4.21 -9.79 5.01
CA ALA A 24 -3.59 -11.07 5.38
C ALA A 24 -2.68 -10.99 6.62
N HIS A 25 -2.03 -9.84 6.85
CA HIS A 25 -1.10 -9.66 7.97
C HIS A 25 -1.27 -8.29 8.62
N ARG A 26 -1.22 -8.25 9.95
CA ARG A 26 -1.35 -7.00 10.71
C ARG A 26 -0.28 -5.97 10.35
N HIS A 27 0.98 -6.39 10.30
CA HIS A 27 2.12 -5.51 10.15
C HIS A 27 2.53 -5.34 8.69
N LYS A 28 2.73 -4.07 8.31
CA LYS A 28 3.17 -3.61 6.99
C LYS A 28 4.45 -2.79 7.15
N THR A 29 5.05 -2.40 6.03
CA THR A 29 6.12 -1.39 6.03
C THR A 29 5.69 -0.14 5.28
N ILE A 30 6.07 1.03 5.79
CA ILE A 30 5.85 2.32 5.15
C ILE A 30 7.17 3.04 4.96
N ALA A 31 7.38 3.55 3.75
CA ALA A 31 8.44 4.50 3.41
C ALA A 31 7.90 5.93 3.51
N THR A 32 8.67 6.79 4.16
CA THR A 32 8.42 8.23 4.33
C THR A 32 9.71 8.99 4.05
N LEU A 33 9.65 10.32 3.93
CA LEU A 33 10.84 11.13 3.68
C LEU A 33 11.30 11.78 4.97
N ARG A 34 12.62 11.79 5.24
CA ARG A 34 13.23 12.57 6.32
C ARG A 34 13.38 14.04 5.92
N THR A 35 13.74 14.91 6.86
CA THR A 35 13.94 16.35 6.62
C THR A 35 14.98 16.64 5.53
N ASP A 36 15.99 15.79 5.40
CA ASP A 36 17.01 15.84 4.35
C ASP A 36 16.59 15.19 3.02
N GLY A 37 15.33 14.72 2.92
CA GLY A 37 14.80 14.01 1.75
C GLY A 37 15.18 12.53 1.68
N SER A 38 15.99 11.99 2.59
CA SER A 38 16.35 10.58 2.58
C SER A 38 15.16 9.66 2.97
N PRO A 39 15.06 8.44 2.41
CA PRO A 39 13.93 7.54 2.69
C PRO A 39 14.03 6.86 4.06
N ARG A 40 12.97 6.91 4.87
CA ARG A 40 12.81 6.20 6.14
C ARG A 40 11.79 5.09 5.99
N ILE A 41 12.14 3.87 6.41
CA ILE A 41 11.18 2.76 6.57
C ILE A 41 10.76 2.64 8.04
N SER A 42 9.51 2.26 8.28
CA SER A 42 8.98 1.93 9.59
C SER A 42 7.93 0.83 9.48
N GLY A 43 7.77 0.04 10.56
CA GLY A 43 6.59 -0.80 10.74
C GLY A 43 5.33 0.06 10.92
N ILE A 44 4.20 -0.40 10.38
CA ILE A 44 2.92 0.29 10.42
C ILE A 44 1.76 -0.71 10.42
N GLU A 45 0.60 -0.25 10.87
CA GLU A 45 -0.69 -0.90 10.66
C GLU A 45 -1.55 0.02 9.78
N ALA A 46 -2.26 -0.57 8.84
CA ALA A 46 -3.15 0.13 7.92
C ALA A 46 -4.42 -0.71 7.75
N ALA A 47 -5.54 -0.03 7.52
CA ALA A 47 -6.85 -0.63 7.36
C ALA A 47 -7.63 0.03 6.21
N PHE A 48 -8.57 -0.71 5.63
CA PHE A 48 -9.56 -0.16 4.72
C PHE A 48 -10.87 0.05 5.47
N GLU A 49 -11.24 1.31 5.67
CA GLU A 49 -12.39 1.74 6.49
C GLU A 49 -13.23 2.72 5.67
N ASP A 50 -14.53 2.48 5.56
CA ASP A 50 -15.48 3.39 4.88
C ASP A 50 -15.04 3.83 3.47
N GLY A 51 -14.41 2.92 2.71
CA GLY A 51 -13.92 3.21 1.36
C GLY A 51 -12.62 4.02 1.30
N GLU A 52 -11.89 4.10 2.41
CA GLU A 52 -10.61 4.81 2.55
C GLU A 52 -9.50 3.85 2.97
N LEU A 53 -8.27 4.08 2.51
CA LEU A 53 -7.08 3.50 3.14
C LEU A 53 -6.62 4.43 4.26
N VAL A 54 -6.62 3.92 5.49
CA VAL A 54 -6.24 4.67 6.69
C VAL A 54 -5.04 4.04 7.40
N PHE A 55 -4.25 4.87 8.05
CA PHE A 55 -3.17 4.42 8.94
C PHE A 55 -2.89 5.46 10.03
N GLY A 56 -2.45 4.98 11.18
CA GLY A 56 -2.17 5.81 12.36
C GLY A 56 -0.69 5.91 12.68
N SER A 57 -0.30 6.95 13.41
CA SER A 57 1.03 7.07 13.98
C SER A 57 0.93 7.43 15.46
N MET A 58 1.60 6.63 16.30
CA MET A 58 1.74 6.94 17.72
C MET A 58 2.31 8.35 17.93
N PRO A 59 1.96 9.04 19.03
CA PRO A 59 2.55 10.33 19.39
C PRO A 59 4.07 10.29 19.35
N ASN A 60 4.69 11.37 18.88
CA ASN A 60 6.15 11.54 18.77
C ASN A 60 6.87 10.54 17.85
N ALA A 61 6.15 9.64 17.16
CA ALA A 61 6.78 8.73 16.23
C ALA A 61 7.33 9.49 15.01
N ARG A 62 8.55 9.08 14.63
CA ARG A 62 9.34 9.70 13.56
C ARG A 62 8.62 9.72 12.20
N LYS A 63 7.90 8.65 11.84
CA LYS A 63 7.08 8.58 10.61
C LYS A 63 5.93 9.59 10.58
N GLY A 64 5.26 9.84 11.71
CA GLY A 64 4.20 10.85 11.79
C GLY A 64 4.74 12.26 11.61
N ALA A 65 5.90 12.55 12.22
CA ALA A 65 6.60 13.81 12.00
C ALA A 65 7.06 14.01 10.55
N ASP A 66 7.50 12.93 9.89
CA ASP A 66 7.82 12.95 8.47
C ASP A 66 6.59 13.28 7.62
N LEU A 67 5.47 12.58 7.83
CA LEU A 67 4.24 12.76 7.06
C LEU A 67 3.59 14.14 7.24
N ARG A 68 3.66 14.72 8.44
CA ARG A 68 3.22 16.10 8.67
C ARG A 68 4.04 17.12 7.88
N ARG A 69 5.34 16.87 7.70
CA ARG A 69 6.25 17.77 7.00
C ARG A 69 6.18 17.54 5.47
N ASP A 70 6.16 16.29 5.06
CA ASP A 70 6.06 15.86 3.67
C ASP A 70 5.11 14.66 3.59
N PRO A 71 3.92 14.82 2.98
CA PRO A 71 2.88 13.81 3.05
C PRO A 71 3.18 12.59 2.17
N ARG A 72 4.25 12.59 1.36
CA ARG A 72 4.54 11.49 0.44
C ARG A 72 4.87 10.21 1.22
N PHE A 73 4.23 9.12 0.81
CA PHE A 73 4.48 7.79 1.36
C PHE A 73 4.46 6.72 0.27
N ALA A 74 5.07 5.58 0.59
CA ALA A 74 4.81 4.31 -0.07
C ALA A 74 4.58 3.24 1.01
N LEU A 75 3.49 2.49 0.89
CA LEU A 75 3.09 1.44 1.79
C LEU A 75 3.26 0.10 1.07
N HIS A 76 3.78 -0.90 1.76
CA HIS A 76 3.99 -2.25 1.25
C HIS A 76 3.26 -3.22 2.17
N SER A 77 2.52 -4.18 1.61
CA SER A 77 1.90 -5.29 2.35
C SER A 77 2.97 -6.12 3.06
N ALA A 78 2.57 -7.09 3.88
CA ALA A 78 3.56 -8.08 4.33
C ALA A 78 4.11 -8.84 3.11
N THR A 79 5.41 -9.12 3.13
CA THR A 79 6.04 -10.06 2.21
C THR A 79 5.89 -11.45 2.80
N VAL A 80 5.38 -12.39 2.01
CA VAL A 80 5.35 -13.81 2.34
C VAL A 80 6.20 -14.54 1.32
N ASP A 81 6.98 -15.51 1.76
CA ASP A 81 7.74 -16.35 0.84
C ASP A 81 6.80 -17.33 0.14
N PRO A 82 7.02 -17.65 -1.15
CA PRO A 82 6.36 -18.78 -1.78
C PRO A 82 6.72 -20.07 -1.04
N VAL A 83 5.76 -20.99 -0.96
CA VAL A 83 6.05 -22.36 -0.49
C VAL A 83 6.76 -23.11 -1.61
N GLU A 84 7.90 -23.73 -1.30
CA GLU A 84 8.68 -24.51 -2.26
C GLU A 84 7.83 -25.62 -2.91
N GLY A 85 7.83 -25.67 -4.25
CA GLY A 85 7.01 -26.58 -5.04
C GLY A 85 5.52 -26.19 -5.11
N SER A 86 5.15 -25.02 -4.61
CA SER A 86 3.81 -24.42 -4.67
C SER A 86 3.86 -22.92 -4.96
N GLU A 87 4.88 -22.50 -5.73
CA GLU A 87 5.15 -21.10 -6.06
C GLU A 87 3.97 -20.43 -6.76
N ALA A 88 3.20 -21.18 -7.57
CA ALA A 88 2.01 -20.68 -8.27
C ALA A 88 0.89 -20.26 -7.31
N GLN A 89 0.93 -20.70 -6.05
CA GLN A 89 -0.04 -20.32 -5.02
C GLN A 89 0.41 -19.05 -4.28
N TRP A 90 1.60 -18.51 -4.57
CA TRP A 90 2.07 -17.29 -3.96
C TRP A 90 1.16 -16.13 -4.35
N PRO A 91 0.44 -15.50 -3.40
CA PRO A 91 -0.51 -14.45 -3.72
C PRO A 91 0.18 -13.16 -4.18
N GLY A 92 1.51 -13.08 -4.03
CA GLY A 92 2.29 -11.91 -4.37
C GLY A 92 2.42 -10.91 -3.24
N GLU A 93 2.67 -9.67 -3.61
CA GLU A 93 2.80 -8.54 -2.70
C GLU A 93 2.21 -7.27 -3.34
N ALA A 94 1.70 -6.37 -2.50
CA ALA A 94 1.02 -5.16 -2.95
C ALA A 94 1.62 -3.90 -2.34
N LYS A 95 1.66 -2.83 -3.16
CA LYS A 95 2.14 -1.52 -2.75
C LYS A 95 1.09 -0.46 -3.04
N ILE A 96 0.97 0.51 -2.16
CA ILE A 96 0.13 1.71 -2.37
C ILE A 96 0.99 2.93 -2.08
N ALA A 97 1.11 3.83 -3.05
CA ALA A 97 1.85 5.07 -2.90
C ALA A 97 0.93 6.28 -3.09
N GLY A 98 1.25 7.38 -2.40
CA GLY A 98 0.37 8.54 -2.41
C GLY A 98 0.78 9.63 -1.42
N ARG A 99 -0.19 10.41 -1.00
CA ARG A 99 -0.04 11.46 0.01
C ARG A 99 -0.90 11.15 1.23
N ALA A 100 -0.34 11.28 2.42
CA ALA A 100 -1.06 11.15 3.68
C ALA A 100 -1.79 12.46 3.98
N LEU A 101 -3.12 12.42 3.98
CA LEU A 101 -3.96 13.52 4.39
C LEU A 101 -4.28 13.39 5.87
N ALA A 102 -3.95 14.41 6.67
CA ALA A 102 -4.28 14.41 8.09
C ALA A 102 -5.80 14.36 8.28
N GLY A 103 -6.28 13.31 8.95
CA GLY A 103 -7.70 13.10 9.24
C GLY A 103 -8.16 13.70 10.58
N GLY A 104 -7.32 14.51 11.21
CA GLY A 104 -7.41 14.87 12.62
C GLY A 104 -6.48 14.00 13.48
N GLY A 105 -5.87 14.61 14.49
CA GLY A 105 -5.02 13.96 15.48
C GLY A 105 -5.27 14.58 16.84
N GLY A 106 -5.26 13.74 17.88
CA GLY A 106 -5.48 14.13 19.27
C GLY A 106 -4.29 13.77 20.14
N ALA A 107 -4.47 13.78 21.46
CA ALA A 107 -3.44 13.32 22.41
C ALA A 107 -2.96 11.89 22.11
N ASP A 108 -3.79 11.09 21.45
CA ASP A 108 -3.57 9.66 21.18
C ASP A 108 -2.78 9.37 19.88
N GLY A 109 -2.44 10.40 19.09
CA GLY A 109 -1.62 10.25 17.89
C GLY A 109 -2.25 10.82 16.62
N ASP A 110 -1.54 10.64 15.50
CA ASP A 110 -2.02 11.06 14.18
C ASP A 110 -2.86 9.96 13.53
N ARG A 111 -3.93 10.36 12.83
CA ARG A 111 -4.63 9.51 11.87
C ARG A 111 -4.51 10.12 10.47
N PHE A 112 -4.17 9.29 9.49
CA PHE A 112 -4.04 9.68 8.10
C PHE A 112 -4.99 8.89 7.21
N ARG A 113 -5.47 9.55 6.16
CA ARG A 113 -6.14 8.94 5.00
C ARG A 113 -5.22 9.04 3.79
N ALA A 114 -5.21 8.03 2.94
CA ALA A 114 -4.42 8.06 1.71
C ALA A 114 -5.13 8.83 0.60
N ASP A 115 -4.45 9.80 0.02
CA ASP A 115 -4.69 10.26 -1.36
C ASP A 115 -3.83 9.40 -2.29
N ILE A 116 -4.45 8.40 -2.91
CA ILE A 116 -3.77 7.34 -3.67
C ILE A 116 -3.29 7.87 -5.02
N ALA A 117 -2.00 7.69 -5.28
CA ALA A 117 -1.38 8.02 -6.58
C ALA A 117 -1.10 6.77 -7.42
N GLU A 118 -0.86 5.63 -6.78
CA GLU A 118 -0.53 4.37 -7.44
C GLU A 118 -0.87 3.18 -6.54
N VAL A 119 -1.38 2.11 -7.15
CA VAL A 119 -1.56 0.80 -6.52
C VAL A 119 -0.86 -0.23 -7.40
N VAL A 120 -0.02 -1.08 -6.81
CA VAL A 120 0.74 -2.12 -7.52
C VAL A 120 0.47 -3.46 -6.89
N HIS A 121 0.29 -4.50 -7.70
CA HIS A 121 0.28 -5.90 -7.31
C HIS A 121 1.33 -6.64 -8.14
N THR A 122 2.31 -7.24 -7.46
CA THR A 122 3.31 -8.12 -8.06
C THR A 122 3.00 -9.55 -7.67
N HIS A 123 2.84 -10.46 -8.63
CA HIS A 123 2.57 -11.87 -8.36
C HIS A 123 3.19 -12.75 -9.46
N LEU A 124 3.02 -14.07 -9.34
CA LEU A 124 3.40 -15.02 -10.40
C LEU A 124 2.18 -15.40 -11.24
N ASP A 125 2.41 -15.82 -12.47
CA ASP A 125 1.37 -16.47 -13.29
C ASP A 125 1.01 -17.85 -12.73
N ASP A 126 -0.05 -18.46 -13.27
CA ASP A 126 -0.58 -19.74 -12.79
C ASP A 126 0.42 -20.91 -12.90
N GLN A 127 1.48 -20.76 -13.70
CA GLN A 127 2.55 -21.77 -13.85
C GLN A 127 3.81 -21.45 -13.04
N ALA A 128 3.85 -20.32 -12.33
CA ALA A 128 5.04 -19.82 -11.63
C ALA A 128 6.28 -19.66 -12.51
N THR A 129 6.07 -19.29 -13.77
CA THR A 129 7.13 -19.11 -14.77
C THR A 129 7.38 -17.64 -15.12
N VAL A 130 6.43 -16.76 -14.80
CA VAL A 130 6.46 -15.35 -15.19
C VAL A 130 6.11 -14.46 -14.00
N LEU A 131 6.91 -13.43 -13.77
CA LEU A 131 6.59 -12.36 -12.85
C LEU A 131 5.59 -11.40 -13.52
N VAL A 132 4.41 -11.30 -12.93
CA VAL A 132 3.33 -10.40 -13.34
C VAL A 132 3.36 -9.17 -12.45
N VAL A 133 3.40 -7.99 -13.06
CA VAL A 133 3.26 -6.71 -12.35
C VAL A 133 2.08 -5.96 -12.92
N GLU A 134 1.06 -5.78 -12.10
CA GLU A 134 -0.14 -5.00 -12.38
C GLU A 134 -0.08 -3.69 -11.60
N TRP A 135 -0.44 -2.57 -12.22
CA TRP A 135 -0.53 -1.30 -11.52
C TRP A 135 -1.67 -0.42 -12.03
N TRP A 136 -2.30 0.28 -11.09
CA TRP A 136 -3.39 1.21 -11.36
C TRP A 136 -2.98 2.62 -10.96
N LYS A 137 -3.37 3.61 -11.77
CA LYS A 137 -3.21 5.04 -11.46
C LYS A 137 -4.50 5.80 -11.78
N PRO A 138 -4.85 6.83 -10.98
CA PRO A 138 -5.93 7.74 -11.32
C PRO A 138 -5.74 8.31 -12.73
N GLY A 139 -6.81 8.30 -13.54
CA GLY A 139 -6.78 8.81 -14.92
C GLY A 139 -6.02 7.96 -15.95
N HIS A 140 -5.32 6.89 -15.55
CA HIS A 140 -4.60 6.01 -16.48
C HIS A 140 -5.09 4.55 -16.47
N GLY A 141 -5.92 4.17 -15.49
CA GLY A 141 -6.49 2.83 -15.36
C GLY A 141 -5.46 1.77 -14.99
N LEU A 142 -5.88 0.51 -15.06
CA LEU A 142 -5.04 -0.65 -14.81
C LEU A 142 -4.12 -0.93 -16.01
N ARG A 143 -2.86 -1.26 -15.70
CA ARG A 143 -1.84 -1.71 -16.65
C ARG A 143 -1.15 -2.95 -16.12
N ARG A 144 -0.57 -3.72 -17.02
CA ARG A 144 0.07 -5.00 -16.72
C ARG A 144 1.35 -5.15 -17.55
N VAL A 145 2.37 -5.75 -16.95
CA VAL A 145 3.58 -6.22 -17.63
C VAL A 145 3.95 -7.59 -17.11
N GLU A 146 4.54 -8.39 -17.98
CA GLU A 146 5.01 -9.75 -17.69
C GLU A 146 6.51 -9.82 -17.95
N ARG A 147 7.25 -10.48 -17.06
CA ARG A 147 8.70 -10.64 -17.13
C ARG A 147 9.06 -12.11 -16.91
N ALA A 148 9.76 -12.69 -17.88
CA ALA A 148 10.36 -14.02 -17.79
C ALA A 148 11.74 -13.96 -17.14
#